data_AF-A0A1G3QBR6-F1
#
_entry.id   AF-A0A1G3QBR6-F1
#
_cell.length_a   1.000
_cell.length_b   1.000
_cell.length_c   1.000
_cell.angle_alpha   90.00
_cell.angle_beta   90.00
_cell.angle_gamma   90.00
#
_symmetry.space_group_name_H-M   'P 1'
#
loop_
_entity.id
_entity.type
_entity.pdbx_description
1 polymer ?
#
loop_
_entity_poly.entity_id
_entity_poly.type
_entity_poly.pdbx_seq_one_letter_code
_entity_poly.pdbx_strand_id
1 'polypeptide(L)'
;MAHEYRLTVRGYELDSFGHVNNAVYFNYCEQARWEILRTRDLFDYFLKNRLILVVAEARIRYAREAKVFDELAVHTDMAREAPYLVFDHTIKNRDTGEVVARGTIKTLLVDHDRIPHDIPDFFLG
;
A
#
# COMPACT_ATOMS: atom_id res chain seq x y z
N MET A 1 7.19 -12.62 2.62
CA MET A 1 6.51 -12.58 3.93
C MET A 1 5.51 -11.43 3.88
N ALA A 2 4.31 -11.57 4.45
CA ALA A 2 3.34 -10.48 4.43
C ALA A 2 3.82 -9.34 5.36
N HIS A 3 4.04 -8.15 4.81
CA HIS A 3 4.41 -6.96 5.57
C HIS A 3 3.18 -6.39 6.28
N GLU A 4 3.33 -5.90 7.50
CA GLU A 4 2.22 -5.35 8.28
C GLU A 4 2.45 -3.89 8.64
N TYR A 5 1.50 -3.03 8.28
CA TYR A 5 1.41 -1.64 8.73
C TYR A 5 0.15 -1.45 9.58
N ARG A 6 0.29 -0.86 10.77
CA ARG A 6 -0.81 -0.62 11.71
C ARG A 6 -1.17 0.85 11.75
N LEU A 7 -2.45 1.15 11.84
CA LEU A 7 -2.95 2.52 11.96
C LEU A 7 -4.25 2.57 12.76
N THR A 8 -4.49 3.72 13.38
CA THR A 8 -5.78 4.10 13.97
C THR A 8 -6.48 5.06 13.03
N VAL A 9 -7.76 4.82 12.73
CA VAL A 9 -8.55 5.74 11.90
C VAL A 9 -8.71 7.10 12.60
N ARG A 10 -8.45 8.17 11.86
CA ARG A 10 -8.43 9.57 12.32
C ARG A 10 -9.71 10.28 11.92
N GLY A 11 -10.15 11.25 12.72
CA GLY A 11 -11.43 11.95 12.49
C GLY A 11 -11.54 12.66 11.14
N TYR A 12 -10.44 13.21 10.61
CA TYR A 12 -10.44 13.91 9.32
C TYR A 12 -10.51 12.97 8.10
N GLU A 13 -10.45 11.66 8.31
CA GLU A 13 -10.48 10.64 7.26
C GLU A 13 -11.91 10.21 6.91
N LEU A 14 -12.90 10.66 7.69
CA LEU A 14 -14.31 10.32 7.51
C LEU A 14 -14.99 11.29 6.53
N ASP A 15 -16.01 10.79 5.82
CA ASP A 15 -16.92 11.62 5.05
C ASP A 15 -18.24 11.92 5.80
N SER A 16 -19.18 12.58 5.13
CA SER A 16 -20.47 12.98 5.70
C SER A 16 -21.36 11.82 6.16
N PHE A 17 -21.05 10.57 5.76
CA PHE A 17 -21.78 9.39 6.18
C PHE A 17 -21.19 8.74 7.45
N GLY A 18 -20.12 9.30 8.00
CA GLY A 18 -19.57 8.90 9.31
C GLY A 18 -18.65 7.67 9.28
N HIS A 19 -18.25 7.22 8.09
CA HIS A 19 -17.23 6.19 7.90
C HIS A 19 -16.05 6.75 7.10
N VAL A 20 -14.93 6.02 7.10
CA VAL A 20 -13.75 6.39 6.31
C VAL A 20 -14.15 6.59 4.85
N ASN A 21 -13.75 7.72 4.28
CA ASN A 21 -13.99 8.00 2.88
C ASN A 21 -13.30 6.95 1.99
N ASN A 22 -13.98 6.51 0.94
CA ASN A 22 -13.48 5.46 0.05
C ASN A 22 -12.08 5.74 -0.52
N ALA A 23 -11.75 7.00 -0.84
CA ALA A 23 -10.44 7.36 -1.38
C ALA A 23 -9.31 7.24 -0.34
N VAL A 24 -9.60 7.42 0.96
CA VAL A 24 -8.58 7.40 2.02
C VAL A 24 -7.94 6.02 2.17
N TYR A 25 -8.64 4.95 1.81
CA TYR A 25 -8.05 3.61 1.83
C TYR A 25 -6.84 3.48 0.89
N PHE A 26 -6.76 4.25 -0.20
CA PHE A 26 -5.56 4.28 -1.04
C PHE A 26 -4.36 4.88 -0.29
N ASN A 27 -4.59 5.85 0.59
CA ASN A 27 -3.55 6.42 1.45
C ASN A 27 -3.04 5.38 2.46
N TYR A 28 -3.92 4.52 3.00
CA TYR A 28 -3.49 3.42 3.87
C TYR A 28 -2.61 2.42 3.13
N CYS A 29 -3.00 2.04 1.91
CA CYS A 29 -2.19 1.19 1.05
C CYS A 29 -0.85 1.86 0.71
N GLU A 30 -0.83 3.16 0.44
CA GLU A 30 0.40 3.91 0.16
C GLU A 30 1.33 3.96 1.36
N GLN A 31 0.82 4.28 2.54
CA GLN A 31 1.63 4.30 3.75
C GLN A 31 2.19 2.91 4.07
N ALA A 32 1.43 1.84 3.82
CA ALA A 32 1.95 0.47 3.95
C ALA A 32 3.15 0.22 3.01
N ARG A 33 3.12 0.73 1.77
CA ARG A 33 4.28 0.65 0.86
C ARG A 33 5.46 1.47 1.35
N TRP A 34 5.24 2.68 1.88
CA TRP A 34 6.31 3.47 2.50
C TRP A 34 6.97 2.76 3.69
N GLU A 35 6.18 2.10 4.55
CA GLU A 35 6.72 1.30 5.64
C GLU A 35 7.55 0.11 5.15
N ILE A 36 7.18 -0.53 4.03
CA ILE A 36 8.02 -1.56 3.40
C ILE A 36 9.35 -0.95 2.95
N LEU A 37 9.32 0.19 2.25
CA LEU A 37 10.54 0.86 1.79
C LEU A 37 11.47 1.22 2.95
N ARG A 38 10.90 1.68 4.07
CA ARG A 38 11.63 2.04 5.29
C ARG A 38 12.20 0.82 6.01
N THR A 39 11.40 -0.23 6.21
CA THR A 39 11.81 -1.41 6.99
C THR A 39 12.77 -2.35 6.25
N ARG A 40 12.87 -2.21 4.93
CA ARG A 40 13.77 -3.00 4.07
C ARG A 40 14.97 -2.21 3.56
N ASP A 41 15.19 -0.99 4.04
CA ASP A 41 16.23 -0.07 3.56
C ASP A 41 16.21 0.15 2.03
N LEU A 42 15.04 -0.04 1.39
CA LEU A 42 14.88 0.18 -0.04
C LEU A 42 14.84 1.68 -0.35
N PHE A 43 14.37 2.51 0.57
CA PHE A 43 14.28 3.96 0.35
C PHE A 43 15.62 4.57 -0.08
N ASP A 44 16.72 4.19 0.58
CA ASP A 44 18.07 4.65 0.23
C ASP A 44 18.51 4.14 -1.14
N TYR A 45 18.13 2.91 -1.52
CA TYR A 45 18.36 2.39 -2.85
C TYR A 45 17.63 3.22 -3.92
N PHE A 46 16.35 3.54 -3.71
CA PHE A 46 15.59 4.39 -4.62
C PHE A 46 16.24 5.78 -4.76
N LEU A 47 16.62 6.40 -3.65
CA LEU A 47 17.24 7.72 -3.63
C LEU A 47 18.60 7.72 -4.36
N LYS A 48 19.49 6.78 -4.02
CA LYS A 48 20.84 6.67 -4.60
C LYS A 48 20.79 6.45 -6.11
N ASN A 49 19.85 5.63 -6.58
CA ASN A 49 19.73 5.29 -8.00
C ASN A 49 18.76 6.20 -8.76
N ARG A 50 18.18 7.22 -8.11
CA ARG A 50 17.19 8.15 -8.70
C ARG A 50 16.01 7.41 -9.32
N LEU A 51 15.58 6.33 -8.68
CA LEU A 51 14.46 5.51 -9.08
C LEU A 51 13.20 5.95 -8.32
N ILE A 52 12.04 5.70 -8.92
CA ILE A 52 10.72 5.87 -8.30
C ILE A 52 9.77 4.74 -8.75
N LEU A 53 8.80 4.42 -7.90
CA LEU A 53 7.66 3.58 -8.29
C LEU A 53 6.50 4.49 -8.74
N VAL A 54 6.07 4.31 -9.99
CA VAL A 54 4.90 5.01 -10.53
C VAL A 54 3.71 4.07 -10.52
N VAL A 55 2.59 4.49 -9.92
CA VAL A 55 1.34 3.72 -9.93
C VAL A 55 0.75 3.72 -11.34
N ALA A 56 0.64 2.53 -11.93
CA ALA A 56 0.02 2.31 -13.25
C ALA A 56 -1.45 1.87 -13.12
N GLU A 57 -1.78 1.14 -12.06
CA GLU A 57 -3.14 0.70 -11.77
C GLU A 57 -3.36 0.66 -10.25
N ALA A 58 -4.54 1.11 -9.81
CA ALA A 58 -4.96 1.01 -8.43
C ALA A 58 -6.40 0.51 -8.38
N ARG A 59 -6.64 -0.60 -7.67
CA ARG A 59 -7.96 -1.19 -7.49
C ARG A 59 -8.20 -1.43 -6.01
N ILE A 60 -9.44 -1.27 -5.58
CA ILE A 60 -9.84 -1.59 -4.22
C ILE A 60 -11.24 -2.16 -4.18
N ARG A 61 -11.43 -3.17 -3.35
CA ARG A 61 -12.73 -3.78 -3.03
C ARG A 61 -13.02 -3.52 -1.56
N TYR A 62 -14.12 -2.83 -1.30
CA TYR A 62 -14.59 -2.55 0.05
C TYR A 62 -15.55 -3.65 0.49
N ALA A 63 -15.31 -4.23 1.66
CA ALA A 63 -16.14 -5.29 2.23
C ALA A 63 -16.93 -4.81 3.45
N ARG A 64 -16.34 -3.93 4.27
CA ARG A 64 -16.97 -3.34 5.47
C ARG A 64 -16.51 -1.89 5.63
N GLU A 65 -17.33 -1.10 6.29
CA GLU A 65 -16.97 0.25 6.70
C GLU A 65 -15.96 0.23 7.87
N ALA A 66 -15.01 1.16 7.86
CA ALA A 66 -14.19 1.49 9.03
C ALA A 66 -14.67 2.81 9.63
N LYS A 67 -14.62 2.91 10.96
CA LYS A 67 -15.10 4.05 11.75
C LYS A 67 -13.95 4.73 12.46
N VAL A 68 -14.23 5.94 12.96
CA VAL A 68 -13.26 6.69 13.77
C VAL A 68 -12.75 5.83 14.93
N PHE A 69 -11.44 5.88 15.16
CA PHE A 69 -10.73 5.09 16.17
C PHE A 69 -10.71 3.57 15.96
N ASP A 70 -11.18 3.05 14.83
CA ASP A 70 -10.90 1.66 14.48
C ASP A 70 -9.40 1.43 14.36
N GLU A 71 -8.93 0.35 14.98
CA GLU A 71 -7.57 -0.14 14.87
C GLU A 71 -7.46 -1.04 13.65
N LEU A 72 -6.71 -0.63 12.63
CA LEU A 72 -6.56 -1.37 11.38
C LEU A 72 -5.14 -1.91 11.19
N ALA A 73 -5.04 -3.06 10.53
CA ALA A 73 -3.79 -3.63 10.03
C ALA A 73 -3.88 -3.81 8.50
N VAL A 74 -2.91 -3.23 7.79
CA VAL A 74 -2.72 -3.39 6.35
C VAL A 74 -1.62 -4.45 6.14
N HIS A 75 -2.04 -5.65 5.76
CA HIS A 75 -1.12 -6.72 5.34
C HIS A 75 -0.82 -6.56 3.86
N THR A 76 0.44 -6.60 3.48
CA THR A 76 0.88 -6.37 2.10
C THR A 76 1.79 -7.49 1.63
N ASP A 77 1.39 -8.13 0.54
CA ASP A 77 2.23 -9.06 -0.23
C ASP A 77 2.74 -8.36 -1.49
N MET A 78 3.95 -8.72 -1.92
CA MET A 78 4.57 -8.20 -3.13
C MET A 78 4.81 -9.31 -4.13
N ALA A 79 4.46 -9.06 -5.38
CA ALA A 79 4.67 -9.98 -6.48
C ALA A 79 5.19 -9.23 -7.71
N ARG A 80 5.92 -9.95 -8.56
CA ARG A 80 6.31 -9.45 -9.88
C ARG A 80 5.38 -10.03 -10.93
N GLU A 81 4.70 -9.15 -11.64
CA GLU A 81 3.93 -9.45 -12.84
C GLU A 81 4.47 -8.57 -13.96
N ALA A 82 5.57 -8.98 -14.60
CA ALA A 82 6.33 -8.12 -15.50
C ALA A 82 5.43 -7.40 -16.53
N PRO A 83 5.56 -6.07 -16.68
CA PRO A 83 6.61 -5.20 -16.13
C PRO A 83 6.34 -4.64 -14.71
N TYR A 84 5.30 -5.11 -14.02
CA TYR A 84 4.81 -4.50 -12.78
C TYR A 84 5.38 -5.14 -11.51
N LEU A 85 5.63 -4.28 -10.52
CA LEU A 85 5.70 -4.66 -9.12
C LEU A 85 4.29 -4.45 -8.55
N VAL A 86 3.67 -5.54 -8.14
CA VAL A 86 2.29 -5.60 -7.65
C VAL A 86 2.31 -5.69 -6.14
N PHE A 87 1.51 -4.84 -5.50
CA PHE A 87 1.26 -4.86 -4.06
C PHE A 87 -0.18 -5.28 -3.83
N ASP A 88 -0.38 -6.43 -3.19
CA ASP A 88 -1.69 -6.90 -2.76
C ASP A 88 -1.86 -6.61 -1.27
N HIS A 89 -2.82 -5.74 -0.97
CA HIS A 89 -3.14 -5.26 0.36
C HIS A 89 -4.42 -5.92 0.89
N THR A 90 -4.38 -6.45 2.11
CA THR A 90 -5.56 -6.84 2.88
C THR A 90 -5.64 -5.98 4.13
N ILE A 91 -6.69 -5.17 4.24
CA ILE A 91 -6.95 -4.29 5.39
C ILE A 91 -7.93 -4.99 6.32
N LYS A 92 -7.52 -5.21 7.58
CA LYS A 92 -8.34 -5.85 8.60
C LYS A 92 -8.55 -4.93 9.79
N ASN A 93 -9.73 -5.00 10.41
CA ASN A 93 -9.92 -4.48 11.75
C ASN A 93 -9.21 -5.43 12.74
N ARG A 94 -8.40 -4.88 13.63
CA ARG A 94 -7.55 -5.63 14.55
C ARG A 94 -8.31 -6.23 15.71
N ASP A 95 -9.43 -5.63 16.10
CA ASP A 95 -10.24 -6.09 17.23
C ASP A 95 -11.18 -7.21 16.78
N THR A 96 -11.79 -7.09 15.60
CA THR A 96 -12.74 -8.09 15.07
C THR A 96 -12.08 -9.14 14.18
N GLY A 97 -10.89 -8.86 13.63
CA GLY A 97 -10.22 -9.69 12.63
C GLY A 97 -10.87 -9.66 11.24
N GLU A 98 -11.96 -8.90 11.06
CA GLU A 98 -12.70 -8.86 9.81
C GLU A 98 -11.95 -8.08 8.73
N VAL A 99 -12.10 -8.53 7.48
CA VAL A 99 -11.57 -7.81 6.33
C VAL A 99 -12.46 -6.60 6.03
N VAL A 100 -11.85 -5.41 6.08
CA VAL A 100 -12.49 -4.14 5.77
C VAL A 100 -12.38 -3.87 4.27
N ALA A 101 -11.20 -4.04 3.69
CA ALA A 101 -10.97 -3.84 2.26
C ALA A 101 -9.80 -4.68 1.73
N ARG A 102 -9.77 -4.88 0.41
CA ARG A 102 -8.62 -5.44 -0.31
C ARG A 102 -8.22 -4.52 -1.45
N GLY A 103 -6.95 -4.12 -1.50
CA GLY A 103 -6.40 -3.28 -2.54
C GLY A 103 -5.35 -4.02 -3.38
N THR A 104 -5.29 -3.74 -4.67
CA THR A 104 -4.20 -4.20 -5.55
C THR A 104 -3.63 -2.97 -6.25
N ILE A 105 -2.33 -2.75 -6.11
CA ILE A 105 -1.62 -1.60 -6.69
C ILE A 105 -0.52 -2.13 -7.61
N LYS A 106 -0.58 -1.80 -8.90
CA LYS A 106 0.47 -2.12 -9.86
C LYS A 106 1.34 -0.91 -10.08
N THR A 107 2.65 -1.11 -9.98
CA THR A 107 3.63 -0.04 -10.14
C THR A 107 4.70 -0.39 -11.18
N LEU A 108 5.21 0.62 -11.85
CA LEU A 108 6.38 0.54 -12.71
C LEU A 108 7.57 1.17 -11.99
N LEU A 109 8.72 0.50 -12.06
CA LEU A 109 9.99 1.09 -11.65
C LEU A 109 10.51 1.95 -12.80
N VAL A 110 10.72 3.24 -12.53
CA VAL A 110 11.28 4.15 -13.53
C VAL A 110 12.40 5.00 -12.92
N ASP A 111 13.29 5.50 -13.76
CA ASP A 111 14.28 6.50 -13.35
C ASP A 111 13.74 7.93 -13.46
N HIS A 112 14.62 8.90 -13.19
CA HIS A 112 14.32 10.33 -13.29
C HIS A 112 13.91 10.81 -14.69
N ASP A 113 14.28 10.10 -15.74
CA ASP A 113 13.90 10.40 -17.13
C ASP A 113 12.61 9.66 -17.54
N ARG A 114 11.96 8.98 -16.58
CA ARG A 114 10.76 8.16 -16.75
C ARG A 114 10.97 6.94 -17.63
N ILE A 115 12.21 6.47 -17.77
CA ILE A 115 12.52 5.24 -18.49
C ILE A 115 12.18 4.05 -17.57
N PRO A 116 11.39 3.07 -18.03
CA PRO A 116 11.11 1.86 -17.26
C PRO A 116 12.34 0.97 -17.08
N HIS A 117 12.50 0.42 -15.87
CA HIS A 117 13.56 -0.52 -15.51
C HIS A 117 12.97 -1.83 -15.00
N ASP A 118 13.73 -2.91 -15.15
CA ASP A 118 13.39 -4.20 -14.57
C ASP A 118 13.42 -4.14 -13.03
N ILE A 119 12.50 -4.88 -12.40
CA ILE A 119 12.37 -4.95 -10.95
C ILE A 119 13.43 -5.91 -10.40
N PRO A 120 14.38 -5.45 -9.56
CA PRO A 120 15.39 -6.32 -8.99
C PRO A 120 14.80 -7.39 -8.07
N ASP A 121 15.36 -8.61 -8.08
CA ASP A 121 14.85 -9.72 -7.28
C ASP A 121 14.83 -9.42 -5.76
N PHE A 122 15.80 -8.65 -5.28
CA PHE A 122 15.91 -8.31 -3.87
C PHE A 122 14.77 -7.40 -3.36
N PHE A 123 13.95 -6.82 -4.25
CA PHE A 123 12.73 -6.10 -3.85
C PHE A 123 11.65 -7.04 -3.29
N LEU A 124 11.65 -8.32 -3.69
CA LEU A 124 10.64 -9.31 -3.31
C LEU A 124 11.03 -10.18 -2.12
N GLY A 125 12.30 -10.10 -1.68
CA GLY A 125 12.89 -10.95 -0.62
C GLY A 125 12.31 -10.78 0.77
#